data_AF-A0A9Q6N4R9-F1
#
_entry.id   AF-A0A9Q6N4R9-F1
#
_cell.length_a   1.000
_cell.length_b   1.000
_cell.length_c   1.000
_cell.angle_alpha   90.00
_cell.angle_beta   90.00
_cell.angle_gamma   90.00
#
_symmetry.space_group_name_H-M   'P 1'
#
loop_
_entity.id
_entity.type
_entity.pdbx_description
1 polymer ?
#
loop_
_entity_poly.entity_id
_entity_poly.type
_entity_poly.pdbx_seq_one_letter_code
_entity_poly.pdbx_strand_id
1 'polypeptide(L)'
;MNDCLWDDNLAPREAIELALRRSATMQTEQGHPSGWLIALSVNTCSPGHEHIRKLLEARRSRIREGCLKCVLRATGSGELAADTNAQALARYLHSVETGLSTEARDGATGEELNAAVTFAMKTWDASRLQHVNERGREVVLVCFWYSADICILHRLLCAKM
;
A
#
# COMPACT_ATOMS: atom_id res chain seq x y z
N MET A 1 2.18 10.36 15.79
CA MET A 1 2.82 9.75 14.59
C MET A 1 1.81 9.62 13.46
N ASN A 2 0.82 8.76 13.62
CA ASN A 2 -0.17 8.45 12.59
C ASN A 2 -1.37 9.42 12.67
N ASP A 3 -1.12 10.64 13.14
CA ASP A 3 -2.14 11.68 13.28
C ASP A 3 -2.42 12.34 11.93
N CYS A 4 -1.46 12.32 11.00
CA CYS A 4 -1.67 12.72 9.61
C CYS A 4 -2.76 11.90 8.90
N LEU A 5 -3.01 10.65 9.32
CA LEU A 5 -4.12 9.83 8.79
C LEU A 5 -5.50 10.42 9.10
N TRP A 6 -5.58 11.29 10.10
CA TRP A 6 -6.82 11.91 10.56
C TRP A 6 -6.92 13.38 10.14
N ASP A 7 -5.87 13.93 9.52
CA ASP A 7 -5.83 15.30 9.01
C ASP A 7 -6.55 15.39 7.67
N ASP A 8 -7.66 16.14 7.65
CA ASP A 8 -8.47 16.32 6.45
C ASP A 8 -7.92 17.40 5.51
N ASN A 9 -6.88 18.14 5.92
CA ASN A 9 -6.19 19.11 5.08
C ASN A 9 -5.09 18.49 4.22
N LEU A 10 -4.62 17.28 4.56
CA LEU A 10 -3.66 16.54 3.75
C LEU A 10 -4.36 15.73 2.66
N ALA A 11 -3.75 15.65 1.47
CA ALA A 11 -4.24 14.73 0.45
C ALA A 11 -4.16 13.28 0.97
N PRO A 12 -5.13 12.41 0.65
CA PRO A 12 -5.16 11.06 1.21
C PRO A 12 -3.89 10.24 0.99
N ARG A 13 -3.31 10.29 -0.22
CA ARG A 13 -2.04 9.64 -0.54
C ARG A 13 -0.89 10.16 0.31
N GLU A 14 -0.81 11.47 0.47
CA GLU A 14 0.23 12.14 1.26
C GLU A 14 0.12 11.79 2.75
N ALA A 15 -1.10 11.76 3.29
CA ALA A 15 -1.35 11.36 4.67
C ALA A 15 -0.85 9.94 4.95
N ILE A 16 -1.11 8.99 4.03
CA ILE A 16 -0.62 7.60 4.10
C ILE A 16 0.91 7.57 4.00
N GLU A 17 1.48 8.19 2.97
CA GLU A 17 2.93 8.16 2.76
C GLU A 17 3.68 8.77 3.94
N LEU A 18 3.20 9.92 4.45
CA LEU A 18 3.77 10.59 5.61
C LEU A 18 3.68 9.72 6.88
N ALA A 19 2.57 9.01 7.09
CA ALA A 19 2.43 8.09 8.22
C ALA A 19 3.47 6.97 8.16
N LEU A 20 3.63 6.34 6.98
CA LEU A 20 4.58 5.25 6.77
C LEU A 20 6.03 5.72 6.92
N ARG A 21 6.39 6.87 6.33
CA ARG A 21 7.74 7.44 6.44
C ARG A 21 8.08 7.84 7.88
N ARG A 22 7.14 8.46 8.61
CA ARG A 22 7.33 8.75 10.03
C ARG A 22 7.51 7.49 10.86
N SER A 23 6.79 6.41 10.52
CA SER A 23 6.99 5.11 11.14
C SER A 23 8.38 4.54 10.85
N ALA A 24 8.86 4.61 9.60
CA ALA A 24 10.22 4.17 9.27
C ALA A 24 11.28 4.95 10.07
N THR A 25 11.21 6.28 10.08
CA THR A 25 12.14 7.15 10.80
C THR A 25 12.19 6.82 12.30
N MET A 26 11.05 6.84 12.99
CA MET A 26 10.99 6.61 14.43
C MET A 26 11.55 5.25 14.83
N GLN A 27 11.48 4.24 13.95
CA GLN A 27 11.90 2.89 14.26
C GLN A 27 13.40 2.65 14.07
N THR A 28 14.04 3.50 13.26
CA THR A 28 15.48 3.42 12.96
C THR A 28 16.32 4.49 13.66
N GLU A 29 15.67 5.46 14.32
CA GLU A 29 16.35 6.48 15.12
C GLU A 29 17.05 5.86 16.33
N GLN A 30 18.35 6.17 16.47
CA GLN A 30 19.15 5.70 17.59
C GLN A 30 18.62 6.28 18.91
N GLY A 31 18.33 5.41 19.88
CA GLY A 31 17.97 5.81 21.25
C GLY A 31 16.47 5.72 21.60
N HIS A 32 15.60 5.23 20.72
CA HIS A 32 14.16 5.09 21.01
C HIS A 32 13.71 3.64 21.30
N PRO A 33 13.24 3.32 22.53
CA PRO A 33 12.58 2.04 22.84
C PRO A 33 11.07 2.02 22.52
N SER A 34 10.50 3.05 21.88
CA SER A 34 9.06 3.35 21.93
C SER A 34 8.21 2.84 20.76
N GLY A 35 8.75 2.75 19.54
CA GLY A 35 7.98 2.27 18.36
C GLY A 35 7.69 0.77 18.36
N TRP A 36 8.67 0.03 18.89
CA TRP A 36 8.74 -1.43 18.91
C TRP A 36 7.57 -2.10 19.67
N LEU A 37 7.03 -1.45 20.71
CA LEU A 37 6.03 -2.05 21.60
C LEU A 37 4.63 -2.14 20.97
N ILE A 38 4.26 -1.21 20.07
CA ILE A 38 2.92 -1.15 19.49
C ILE A 38 2.74 -2.20 18.39
N ALA A 39 3.75 -2.39 17.55
CA ALA A 39 3.71 -3.34 16.45
C ALA A 39 3.94 -4.80 16.91
N LEU A 40 4.82 -5.04 17.91
CA LEU A 40 5.22 -6.40 18.29
C LEU A 40 4.46 -7.00 19.47
N SER A 41 3.62 -6.24 20.16
CA SER A 41 2.83 -6.72 21.30
C SER A 41 1.73 -7.73 20.95
N VAL A 42 1.66 -8.17 19.69
CA VAL A 42 0.69 -9.15 19.22
C VAL A 42 0.83 -10.49 19.96
N ASN A 43 2.02 -10.83 20.49
CA ASN A 43 2.29 -12.17 21.01
C ASN A 43 2.86 -12.27 22.45
N THR A 44 3.09 -11.16 23.17
CA THR A 44 3.92 -11.21 24.41
C THR A 44 3.23 -10.79 25.71
N CYS A 45 1.92 -10.50 25.70
CA CYS A 45 1.23 -10.15 26.95
C CYS A 45 0.82 -11.42 27.71
N SER A 46 1.39 -11.64 28.88
CA SER A 46 0.88 -12.65 29.82
C SER A 46 -0.56 -12.31 30.23
N PRO A 47 -1.38 -13.28 30.67
CA PRO A 47 -2.76 -13.02 31.10
C PRO A 47 -2.91 -11.91 32.15
N GLY A 48 -1.88 -11.65 32.96
CA GLY A 48 -1.85 -10.55 33.94
C GLY A 48 -1.80 -9.13 33.35
N HIS A 49 -1.57 -8.98 32.03
CA HIS A 49 -1.42 -7.69 31.35
C HIS A 49 -2.47 -7.45 30.26
N GLU A 50 -3.67 -8.02 30.44
CA GLU A 50 -4.79 -7.90 29.50
C GLU A 50 -5.15 -6.44 29.13
N HIS A 51 -5.01 -5.51 30.07
CA HIS A 51 -5.25 -4.09 29.82
C HIS A 51 -4.24 -3.49 28.81
N ILE A 52 -2.97 -3.92 28.87
CA ILE A 52 -1.93 -3.52 27.91
C ILE A 52 -2.25 -4.10 26.53
N ARG A 53 -2.66 -5.38 26.47
CA ARG A 53 -3.05 -6.03 25.22
C ARG A 53 -4.18 -5.27 24.52
N LYS A 54 -5.23 -4.89 25.26
CA LYS A 54 -6.35 -4.10 24.75
C LYS A 54 -5.92 -2.71 24.28
N LEU A 55 -5.05 -2.03 25.02
CA LEU A 55 -4.53 -0.71 24.64
C LEU A 55 -3.79 -0.77 23.29
N LEU A 56 -2.95 -1.80 23.10
CA LEU A 56 -2.15 -1.95 21.89
C LEU A 56 -3.00 -2.44 20.71
N GLU A 57 -4.01 -3.26 20.96
CA GLU A 57 -5.04 -3.62 19.97
C GLU A 57 -5.82 -2.40 19.49
N ALA A 58 -6.29 -1.55 20.40
CA ALA A 58 -6.98 -0.30 20.07
C ALA A 58 -6.08 0.63 19.25
N ARG A 59 -4.79 0.71 19.59
CA ARG A 59 -3.83 1.50 18.83
C ARG A 59 -3.66 0.99 17.39
N ARG A 60 -3.53 -0.33 17.20
CA ARG A 60 -3.49 -0.93 15.84
C ARG A 60 -4.80 -0.70 15.08
N SER A 61 -5.95 -0.79 15.77
CA SER A 61 -7.25 -0.50 15.15
C SER A 61 -7.34 0.93 14.65
N ARG A 62 -6.95 1.91 15.47
CA ARG A 62 -6.95 3.32 15.07
C ARG A 62 -6.08 3.59 13.84
N ILE A 63 -4.97 2.87 13.67
CA ILE A 63 -4.10 3.01 12.49
C ILE A 63 -4.81 2.46 11.25
N ARG A 64 -5.38 1.24 11.33
CA ARG A 64 -6.19 0.66 10.25
C ARG A 64 -7.35 1.55 9.85
N GLU A 65 -8.08 2.08 10.82
CA GLU A 65 -9.21 2.98 10.60
C GLU A 65 -8.78 4.29 9.94
N GLY A 66 -7.63 4.84 10.36
CA GLY A 66 -7.02 5.99 9.70
C GLY A 66 -6.66 5.70 8.24
N CYS A 67 -6.05 4.54 7.95
CA CYS A 67 -5.77 4.13 6.59
C CYS A 67 -7.05 4.01 5.76
N LEU A 68 -8.10 3.38 6.31
CA LEU A 68 -9.39 3.24 5.65
C LEU A 68 -10.03 4.60 5.38
N LYS A 69 -9.97 5.54 6.33
CA LYS A 69 -10.48 6.91 6.16
C LYS A 69 -9.82 7.58 4.95
N CYS A 70 -8.49 7.52 4.84
CA CYS A 70 -7.77 8.07 3.70
C CYS A 70 -8.21 7.41 2.38
N VAL A 71 -8.26 6.08 2.32
CA VAL A 71 -8.66 5.37 1.11
C VAL A 71 -10.08 5.73 0.68
N LEU A 72 -11.04 5.78 1.61
CA LEU A 72 -12.41 6.18 1.32
C LEU A 72 -12.52 7.64 0.85
N ARG A 73 -11.76 8.56 1.44
CA ARG A 73 -11.66 9.95 0.96
C ARG A 73 -11.15 9.99 -0.48
N ALA A 74 -10.13 9.22 -0.79
CA ALA A 74 -9.52 9.17 -2.13
C ALA A 74 -10.46 8.55 -3.18
N THR A 75 -11.22 7.52 -2.82
CA THR A 75 -12.27 6.97 -3.69
C THR A 75 -13.40 7.99 -3.88
N GLY A 76 -13.85 8.66 -2.81
CA GLY A 76 -14.91 9.66 -2.85
C GLY A 76 -14.55 10.92 -3.64
N SER A 77 -13.27 11.30 -3.68
CA SER A 77 -12.76 12.42 -4.48
C SER A 77 -12.42 12.06 -5.93
N GLY A 78 -12.50 10.77 -6.30
CA GLY A 78 -12.08 10.29 -7.62
C GLY A 78 -10.56 10.22 -7.82
N GLU A 79 -9.77 10.25 -6.75
CA GLU A 79 -8.33 9.98 -6.84
C GLU A 79 -8.05 8.49 -7.11
N LEU A 80 -8.81 7.61 -6.44
CA LEU A 80 -8.76 6.16 -6.60
C LEU A 80 -9.95 5.65 -7.43
N ALA A 81 -9.76 4.51 -8.10
CA ALA A 81 -10.82 3.88 -8.88
C ALA A 81 -12.03 3.54 -8.01
N ALA A 82 -13.24 3.73 -8.55
CA ALA A 82 -14.50 3.51 -7.82
C ALA A 82 -14.69 2.04 -7.39
N ASP A 83 -14.07 1.10 -8.10
CA ASP A 83 -14.06 -0.34 -7.80
C ASP A 83 -12.89 -0.75 -6.89
N THR A 84 -12.06 0.20 -6.42
CA THR A 84 -11.01 -0.08 -5.44
C THR A 84 -11.61 -0.70 -4.18
N ASN A 85 -11.16 -1.90 -3.83
CA ASN A 85 -11.52 -2.52 -2.56
C ASN A 85 -10.84 -1.77 -1.40
N ALA A 86 -11.52 -0.76 -0.86
CA ALA A 86 -10.97 0.14 0.15
C ALA A 86 -10.48 -0.59 1.41
N GLN A 87 -11.22 -1.63 1.83
CA GLN A 87 -10.86 -2.43 3.00
C GLN A 87 -9.59 -3.24 2.77
N ALA A 88 -9.43 -3.85 1.59
CA ALA A 88 -8.24 -4.60 1.24
C ALA A 88 -7.01 -3.68 1.16
N LEU A 89 -7.14 -2.52 0.52
CA LEU A 89 -6.03 -1.56 0.43
C LEU A 89 -5.64 -1.01 1.80
N ALA A 90 -6.60 -0.66 2.66
CA ALA A 90 -6.32 -0.21 4.02
C ALA A 90 -5.62 -1.30 4.87
N ARG A 91 -6.03 -2.56 4.73
CA ARG A 91 -5.37 -3.70 5.39
C ARG A 91 -3.94 -3.91 4.88
N TYR A 92 -3.72 -3.79 3.57
CA TYR A 92 -2.39 -3.86 2.99
C TYR A 92 -1.48 -2.76 3.57
N LEU A 93 -1.94 -1.50 3.57
CA LEU A 93 -1.16 -0.36 4.08
C LEU A 93 -0.82 -0.50 5.57
N HIS A 94 -1.76 -0.99 6.39
CA HIS A 94 -1.47 -1.30 7.80
C HIS A 94 -0.49 -2.47 7.96
N SER A 95 -0.57 -3.48 7.08
CA SER A 95 0.38 -4.60 7.09
C SER A 95 1.80 -4.13 6.76
N VAL A 96 1.94 -3.19 5.82
CA VAL A 96 3.21 -2.52 5.54
C VAL A 96 3.71 -1.78 6.78
N GLU A 97 2.89 -0.96 7.42
CA GLU A 97 3.26 -0.25 8.66
C GLU A 97 3.75 -1.19 9.76
N THR A 98 3.04 -2.30 9.98
CA THR A 98 3.45 -3.33 10.93
C THR A 98 4.75 -4.01 10.49
N GLY A 99 4.91 -4.32 9.20
CA GLY A 99 6.11 -4.95 8.64
C GLY A 99 7.37 -4.09 8.76
N LEU A 100 7.27 -2.77 8.56
CA LEU A 100 8.39 -1.84 8.79
C LEU A 100 8.95 -1.96 10.21
N SER A 101 8.09 -2.29 11.17
CA SER A 101 8.47 -2.46 12.57
C SER A 101 9.26 -3.72 12.84
N THR A 102 8.90 -4.80 12.14
CA THR A 102 9.64 -6.06 12.18
C THR A 102 11.00 -5.91 11.49
N GLU A 103 11.05 -5.33 10.30
CA GLU A 103 12.30 -5.12 9.57
C GLU A 103 13.27 -4.21 10.34
N ALA A 104 12.78 -3.12 10.94
CA ALA A 104 13.59 -2.26 11.79
C ALA A 104 14.24 -3.02 12.97
N ARG A 105 13.47 -3.92 13.61
CA ARG A 105 13.97 -4.76 14.70
C ARG A 105 15.09 -5.68 14.22
N ASP A 106 14.94 -6.23 13.03
CA ASP A 106 15.88 -7.20 12.46
C ASP A 106 17.12 -6.52 11.86
N GLY A 107 17.19 -5.19 11.93
CA GLY A 107 18.38 -4.40 11.62
C GLY A 107 18.30 -3.59 10.33
N ALA A 108 17.14 -3.53 9.68
CA ALA A 108 16.97 -2.70 8.49
C ALA A 108 17.22 -1.22 8.79
N THR A 109 17.96 -0.57 7.90
CA THR A 109 18.29 0.85 7.98
C THR A 109 17.09 1.73 7.61
N GLY A 110 17.13 3.01 8.03
CA GLY A 110 16.11 3.98 7.66
C GLY A 110 15.99 4.18 6.14
N GLU A 111 17.09 4.02 5.39
CA GLU A 111 17.11 4.08 3.93
C GLU A 111 16.36 2.90 3.30
N GLU A 112 16.64 1.67 3.76
CA GLU A 112 15.95 0.46 3.30
C GLU A 112 14.45 0.52 3.58
N LEU A 113 14.05 0.97 4.78
CA LEU A 113 12.64 1.12 5.12
C LEU A 113 11.95 2.21 4.28
N ASN A 114 12.61 3.34 4.02
CA ASN A 114 12.06 4.38 3.15
C ASN A 114 11.94 3.92 1.69
N ALA A 115 12.84 3.06 1.22
CA ALA A 115 12.72 2.41 -0.08
C ALA A 115 11.52 1.44 -0.11
N ALA A 116 11.32 0.66 0.96
CA ALA A 116 10.15 -0.21 1.10
C ALA A 116 8.82 0.58 1.09
N VAL A 117 8.75 1.71 1.80
CA VAL A 117 7.59 2.63 1.74
C VAL A 117 7.35 3.12 0.32
N THR A 118 8.42 3.53 -0.39
CA THR A 118 8.31 3.99 -1.77
C THR A 118 7.75 2.91 -2.69
N PHE A 119 8.14 1.65 -2.49
CA PHE A 119 7.59 0.52 -3.24
C PHE A 119 6.13 0.24 -2.88
N ALA A 120 5.77 0.30 -1.60
CA ALA A 120 4.39 0.13 -1.14
C ALA A 120 3.44 1.18 -1.73
N MET A 121 3.90 2.43 -1.89
CA MET A 121 3.10 3.50 -2.50
C MET A 121 2.78 3.25 -3.98
N LYS A 122 3.52 2.37 -4.68
CA LYS A 122 3.15 1.94 -6.04
C LYS A 122 1.81 1.23 -6.09
N THR A 123 1.40 0.54 -5.01
CA THR A 123 0.08 -0.09 -4.94
C THR A 123 -1.03 0.96 -4.87
N TRP A 124 -0.79 2.08 -4.20
CA TRP A 124 -1.70 3.23 -4.26
C TRP A 124 -1.77 3.79 -5.68
N ASP A 125 -0.61 4.03 -6.30
CA ASP A 125 -0.53 4.60 -7.65
C ASP A 125 -1.19 3.72 -8.70
N ALA A 126 -1.06 2.39 -8.57
CA ALA A 126 -1.75 1.41 -9.42
C ALA A 126 -3.28 1.40 -9.21
N SER A 127 -3.76 1.82 -8.04
CA SER A 127 -5.20 1.91 -7.71
C SER A 127 -5.81 3.25 -8.11
N ARG A 128 -5.00 4.21 -8.58
CA ARG A 128 -5.51 5.51 -9.04
C ARG A 128 -6.38 5.34 -10.28
N LEU A 129 -7.40 6.19 -10.42
CA LEU A 129 -8.11 6.29 -11.69
C LEU A 129 -7.12 6.65 -12.79
N GLN A 130 -6.88 5.70 -13.69
CA GLN A 130 -6.15 6.01 -14.91
C GLN A 130 -7.09 6.87 -15.76
N HIS A 131 -6.69 8.11 -16.04
CA HIS A 131 -7.28 8.83 -17.16
C HIS A 131 -7.00 7.98 -18.40
N VAL A 132 -8.02 7.27 -18.87
CA VAL A 132 -7.97 6.60 -20.17
C VAL A 132 -7.77 7.72 -21.18
N ASN A 133 -6.53 7.96 -21.59
CA ASN A 133 -6.27 8.71 -22.80
C ASN A 133 -6.94 7.92 -23.93
N GLU A 134 -8.03 8.42 -24.46
CA GLU A 134 -8.79 7.83 -25.57
C GLU A 134 -7.90 7.59 -26.81
N ARG A 135 -6.73 8.23 -26.87
CA ARG A 135 -5.67 7.99 -27.88
C ARG A 135 -4.91 6.65 -27.76
N GLY A 136 -5.00 5.94 -26.62
CA GLY A 136 -4.32 4.65 -26.42
C GLY A 136 -5.15 3.43 -26.80
N ARG A 137 -6.49 3.56 -26.84
CA ARG A 137 -7.40 2.47 -27.22
C ARG A 137 -7.30 2.11 -28.70
N GLU A 138 -6.99 3.09 -29.56
CA GLU A 138 -6.85 2.85 -31.00
C GLU A 138 -5.58 2.05 -31.33
N VAL A 139 -4.47 2.29 -30.63
CA VAL A 139 -3.19 1.60 -30.88
C VAL A 139 -3.21 0.14 -30.40
N VAL A 140 -3.86 -0.15 -29.26
CA VAL A 140 -3.95 -1.53 -28.74
C VAL A 140 -4.88 -2.40 -29.60
N LEU A 141 -5.94 -1.83 -30.17
CA LEU A 141 -6.81 -2.53 -31.12
C LEU A 141 -6.09 -2.85 -32.44
N VAL A 142 -5.22 -1.96 -32.94
CA VAL A 142 -4.46 -2.21 -34.18
C VAL A 142 -3.40 -3.32 -34.00
N CYS A 143 -2.76 -3.41 -32.83
CA CYS A 143 -1.79 -4.48 -32.56
C CYS A 143 -2.41 -5.89 -32.42
N PHE A 144 -3.68 -5.99 -32.00
CA PHE A 144 -4.35 -7.28 -31.86
C PHE A 144 -4.81 -7.89 -33.19
N TRP A 145 -5.06 -7.08 -34.21
CA TRP A 145 -5.44 -7.59 -35.54
C TRP A 145 -4.23 -8.10 -36.34
N TYR A 146 -3.05 -7.51 -36.18
CA TYR A 146 -1.87 -7.89 -36.99
C TYR A 146 -1.20 -9.23 -36.60
N SER A 147 -1.50 -9.80 -35.42
CA SER A 147 -0.92 -11.09 -34.99
C SER A 147 -1.74 -12.32 -35.40
N ALA A 148 -3.02 -12.18 -35.74
CA ALA A 148 -3.85 -13.33 -36.11
C ALA A 148 -3.66 -13.75 -37.57
N ASP A 149 -3.39 -12.81 -38.48
CA ASP A 149 -3.31 -13.09 -39.92
C ASP A 149 -1.95 -13.68 -40.37
N ILE A 150 -0.86 -13.42 -39.64
CA ILE A 150 0.46 -13.99 -39.95
C ILE A 150 0.52 -15.49 -39.60
N CYS A 151 -0.16 -15.93 -38.54
CA CYS A 151 -0.20 -17.34 -38.16
C CYS A 151 -1.03 -18.22 -39.10
N ILE A 152 -2.03 -17.64 -39.77
CA ILE A 152 -2.89 -18.37 -40.73
C ILE A 152 -2.18 -18.53 -42.08
N LEU A 153 -1.48 -17.49 -42.57
CA LEU A 153 -0.73 -17.60 -43.84
C LEU A 153 0.43 -18.61 -43.77
N HIS A 154 1.15 -18.68 -42.64
CA HIS A 154 2.27 -19.62 -42.49
C HIS A 154 1.81 -21.09 -42.48
N ARG A 155 0.64 -21.40 -41.90
CA ARG A 155 0.08 -22.77 -41.91
C ARG A 155 -0.42 -23.20 -43.29
N LEU A 156 -0.92 -22.28 -44.10
CA LEU A 156 -1.40 -22.59 -45.45
C LEU A 156 -0.26 -22.78 -46.47
N LEU A 157 0.90 -22.15 -46.25
CA LEU A 157 2.08 -22.30 -47.10
C LEU A 157 2.88 -23.58 -46.81
N CYS A 158 2.96 -24.04 -45.55
CA CYS A 158 3.66 -25.29 -45.21
C CYS A 158 2.89 -26.58 -45.53
N ALA A 159 1.57 -26.53 -45.79
CA ALA A 159 0.77 -27.72 -46.10
C ALA A 159 0.77 -28.12 -47.59
N LYS A 160 1.56 -27.44 -48.43
CA LYS A 160 1.67 -27.68 -49.88
C LYS A 160 3.08 -28.06 -50.37
N MET A 161 3.96 -28.48 -49.45
CA MET A 161 5.24 -29.12 -49.77
C MET A 161 5.25 -30.57 -49.31
#